data_AF-A0A935JXI0-F1
#
_entry.id   AF-A0A935JXI0-F1
#
_cell.length_a   1.000
_cell.length_b   1.000
_cell.length_c   1.000
_cell.angle_alpha   90.00
_cell.angle_beta   90.00
_cell.angle_gamma   90.00
#
_symmetry.space_group_name_H-M   'P 1'
#
loop_
_entity.id
_entity.type
_entity.pdbx_description
1 polymer ?
#
loop_
_entity_poly.entity_id
_entity_poly.type
_entity_poly.pdbx_seq_one_letter_code
_entity_poly.pdbx_strand_id
1 'polypeptide(L)'
;MRRFLGKNASRDSVLKADLAQRRIIAFATHWLISGEYPGMDQPALALANPGGGQHGLLSLDDILTLKLDADWVVLSACNTAAGDGRGGEAVSGLGRGFFYSGSRSLLVTHWPVETVSAQKLVVGVFNELGNAPQIIRAEALRRSMLKVMSEDGGEGKLRFSYAHPIFWAPYALVGDGGN
;
A
#
# COMPACT_ATOMS: atom_id res chain seq x y z
N MET A 1 8.79 4.44 16.31
CA MET A 1 7.80 3.86 15.37
C MET A 1 6.43 3.88 16.05
N ARG A 2 5.41 4.52 15.47
CA ARG A 2 4.03 4.50 15.99
C ARG A 2 3.23 3.49 15.17
N ARG A 3 2.58 2.53 15.82
CA ARG A 3 1.88 1.41 15.17
C ARG A 3 0.45 1.32 15.69
N PHE A 4 -0.50 1.18 14.77
CA PHE A 4 -1.90 0.92 15.06
C PHE A 4 -2.25 -0.47 14.55
N LEU A 5 -2.86 -1.32 15.40
CA LEU A 5 -3.20 -2.71 15.08
C LEU A 5 -4.60 -3.06 15.58
N GLY A 6 -5.23 -4.06 14.95
CA GLY A 6 -6.56 -4.54 15.32
C GLY A 6 -7.56 -3.39 15.36
N LYS A 7 -8.35 -3.29 16.43
CA LYS A 7 -9.35 -2.22 16.62
C LYS A 7 -8.77 -0.80 16.60
N ASN A 8 -7.47 -0.66 16.89
CA ASN A 8 -6.78 0.64 16.88
C ASN A 8 -6.34 1.05 15.48
N ALA A 9 -6.27 0.14 14.51
CA ALA A 9 -6.06 0.48 13.10
C ALA A 9 -7.37 0.98 12.50
N SER A 10 -7.87 2.12 12.99
CA SER A 10 -9.17 2.70 12.65
C SER A 10 -9.01 4.05 11.93
N ARG A 11 -10.05 4.47 11.20
CA ARG A 11 -10.13 5.79 10.55
C ARG A 11 -9.78 6.93 11.51
N ASP A 12 -10.39 6.93 12.68
CA ASP A 12 -10.16 7.91 13.74
C ASP A 12 -8.69 7.99 14.17
N SER A 13 -8.03 6.85 14.26
CA SER A 13 -6.62 6.81 14.67
C SER A 13 -5.71 7.42 13.60
N VAL A 14 -6.06 7.27 12.32
CA VAL A 14 -5.34 7.92 11.20
C VAL A 14 -5.57 9.42 11.24
N LEU A 15 -6.82 9.88 11.35
CA LEU A 15 -7.17 11.30 11.35
C LEU A 15 -6.63 12.07 12.56
N LYS A 16 -6.49 11.42 13.72
CA LYS A 16 -5.94 12.02 14.94
C LYS A 16 -4.41 11.87 15.04
N ALA A 17 -3.78 11.08 14.18
CA ALA A 17 -2.34 10.92 14.21
C ALA A 17 -1.64 12.15 13.64
N ASP A 18 -0.56 12.56 14.30
CA ASP A 18 0.39 13.48 13.69
C ASP A 18 1.20 12.75 12.61
N LEU A 19 0.75 12.90 11.37
CA LEU A 19 1.35 12.33 10.16
C LEU A 19 2.33 13.29 9.46
N ALA A 20 2.32 14.58 9.83
CA ALA A 20 3.16 15.61 9.21
C ALA A 20 4.65 15.44 9.53
N GLN A 21 5.00 14.60 10.51
CA GLN A 21 6.38 14.29 10.91
C GLN A 21 6.79 12.86 10.52
N ARG A 22 6.04 12.21 9.61
CA ARG A 22 6.24 10.80 9.25
C ARG A 22 6.75 10.67 7.81
N ARG A 23 8.04 10.35 7.67
CA ARG A 23 8.67 10.09 6.36
C ARG A 23 8.10 8.85 5.65
N ILE A 24 7.66 7.85 6.41
CA ILE A 24 7.07 6.62 5.87
C ILE A 24 5.75 6.33 6.59
N ILE A 25 4.71 6.05 5.81
CA ILE A 25 3.39 5.66 6.31
C ILE A 25 3.00 4.37 5.59
N ALA A 26 2.59 3.34 6.33
CA ALA A 26 2.21 2.05 5.74
C ALA A 26 0.78 1.68 6.15
N PHE A 27 -0.03 1.35 5.15
CA PHE A 27 -1.38 0.80 5.30
C PHE A 27 -1.38 -0.63 4.80
N ALA A 28 -1.67 -1.58 5.69
CA ALA A 28 -1.83 -3.00 5.36
C ALA A 28 -3.30 -3.38 5.55
N THR A 29 -4.10 -3.12 4.51
CA THR A 29 -5.56 -3.11 4.64
C THR A 29 -6.24 -3.41 3.30
N HIS A 30 -7.56 -3.39 3.21
CA HIS A 30 -8.25 -3.55 1.92
C HIS A 30 -8.53 -2.21 1.24
N TRP A 31 -8.41 -2.21 -0.09
CA TRP A 31 -8.77 -1.10 -0.95
C TRP A 31 -10.17 -1.32 -1.50
N LEU A 32 -11.02 -0.29 -1.44
CA LEU A 32 -12.37 -0.34 -1.96
C LEU A 32 -12.55 0.65 -3.10
N ILE A 33 -13.21 0.20 -4.15
CA ILE A 33 -13.55 1.02 -5.33
C ILE A 33 -14.93 1.64 -5.12
N SER A 34 -15.15 2.84 -5.68
CA SER A 34 -16.47 3.47 -5.69
C SER A 34 -17.53 2.51 -6.25
N GLY A 35 -18.69 2.43 -5.59
CA GLY A 35 -19.80 1.57 -5.98
C GLY A 35 -19.65 0.09 -5.62
N GLU A 36 -18.54 -0.32 -4.98
CA GLU A 36 -18.37 -1.70 -4.48
C GLU A 36 -19.36 -2.03 -3.35
N TYR A 37 -19.81 -1.02 -2.62
CA TYR A 37 -20.85 -1.11 -1.60
C TYR A 37 -21.98 -0.07 -1.84
N PRO A 38 -23.25 -0.41 -1.54
CA PRO A 38 -24.35 0.55 -1.63
C PRO A 38 -24.10 1.78 -0.74
N GLY A 39 -24.16 2.97 -1.34
CA GLY A 39 -23.89 4.25 -0.66
C GLY A 39 -22.41 4.65 -0.60
N MET A 40 -21.52 3.95 -1.32
CA MET A 40 -20.12 4.32 -1.47
C MET A 40 -19.91 5.05 -2.81
N ASP A 41 -19.89 6.38 -2.76
CA ASP A 41 -19.73 7.23 -3.95
C ASP A 41 -18.28 7.67 -4.19
N GLN A 42 -17.34 7.18 -3.36
CA GLN A 42 -15.92 7.47 -3.45
C GLN A 42 -15.08 6.26 -3.01
N PRO A 43 -13.85 6.11 -3.53
CA PRO A 43 -12.93 5.05 -3.08
C PRO A 43 -12.52 5.26 -1.62
N ALA A 44 -12.13 4.16 -0.95
CA ALA A 44 -11.72 4.20 0.45
C ALA A 44 -10.74 3.08 0.82
N LEU A 45 -9.97 3.28 1.89
CA LEU A 45 -9.29 2.21 2.61
C LEU A 45 -10.21 1.66 3.70
N ALA A 46 -10.45 0.35 3.70
CA ALA A 46 -11.21 -0.32 4.74
C ALA A 46 -10.31 -0.54 5.96
N LEU A 47 -10.56 0.16 7.06
CA LEU A 47 -9.88 0.02 8.34
C LEU A 47 -10.79 -0.66 9.37
N ALA A 48 -10.28 -0.91 10.58
CA ALA A 48 -11.07 -1.49 11.63
C ALA A 48 -12.28 -0.62 11.96
N ASN A 49 -13.47 -1.22 11.94
CA ASN A 49 -14.69 -0.60 12.41
C ASN A 49 -14.67 -0.57 13.95
N PRO A 50 -14.64 0.61 14.60
CA PRO A 50 -14.60 0.71 16.06
C PRO A 50 -15.95 0.39 16.72
N GLY A 51 -17.04 0.27 15.94
CA GLY A 51 -18.42 0.13 16.44
C GLY A 51 -19.06 1.48 16.78
N GLY A 52 -20.26 1.47 17.36
CA GLY A 52 -20.92 2.67 17.88
C GLY A 52 -21.40 3.66 16.81
N GLY A 53 -21.76 3.18 15.62
CA GLY A 53 -22.28 4.02 14.53
C GLY A 53 -21.21 4.71 13.66
N GLN A 54 -19.93 4.52 13.95
CA GLN A 54 -18.83 5.00 13.10
C GLN A 54 -18.50 3.98 12.01
N HIS A 55 -18.00 4.44 10.86
CA HIS A 55 -17.50 3.57 9.80
C HIS A 55 -15.96 3.45 9.83
N GLY A 56 -15.46 2.27 9.43
CA GLY A 56 -14.02 2.01 9.28
C GLY A 56 -13.43 2.51 7.96
N LEU A 57 -14.21 3.21 7.12
CA LEU A 57 -13.76 3.62 5.79
C LEU A 57 -12.98 4.94 5.85
N LEU A 58 -11.68 4.90 5.55
CA LEU A 58 -10.89 6.11 5.30
C LEU A 58 -11.07 6.49 3.83
N SER A 59 -11.97 7.44 3.61
CA SER A 59 -12.41 7.88 2.29
C SER A 59 -11.39 8.79 1.58
N LEU A 60 -11.64 9.11 0.31
CA LEU A 60 -10.85 10.11 -0.42
C LEU A 60 -10.91 11.47 0.28
N ASP A 61 -12.10 11.92 0.68
CA ASP A 61 -12.25 13.19 1.40
C ASP A 61 -11.43 13.21 2.70
N ASP A 62 -11.40 12.10 3.42
CA ASP A 62 -10.57 11.96 4.62
C ASP A 62 -9.08 12.12 4.30
N ILE A 63 -8.61 11.43 3.26
CA ILE A 63 -7.21 11.49 2.83
C ILE A 63 -6.85 12.91 2.40
N LEU A 64 -7.72 13.61 1.69
CA LEU A 64 -7.50 15.00 1.25
C LEU A 64 -7.38 15.97 2.43
N THR A 65 -7.90 15.64 3.60
CA THR A 65 -7.76 16.46 4.82
C THR A 65 -6.45 16.20 5.57
N LEU A 66 -5.74 15.12 5.25
CA LEU A 66 -4.47 14.78 5.90
C LEU A 66 -3.39 15.80 5.57
N LYS A 67 -2.50 16.04 6.53
CA LYS A 67 -1.27 16.80 6.34
C LYS A 67 -0.10 15.84 6.43
N LEU A 68 0.44 15.46 5.28
CA LEU A 68 1.57 14.55 5.16
C LEU A 68 2.83 15.32 4.79
N ASP A 69 3.96 14.83 5.29
CA ASP A 69 5.31 15.13 4.77
C ASP A 69 6.03 13.78 4.56
N ALA A 70 5.33 12.88 3.86
CA ALA A 70 5.76 11.51 3.69
C ALA A 70 6.57 11.38 2.40
N ASP A 71 7.81 10.92 2.50
CA ASP A 71 8.55 10.53 1.31
C ASP A 71 7.90 9.34 0.63
N TRP A 72 7.25 8.48 1.43
CA TRP A 72 6.72 7.23 0.94
C TRP A 72 5.48 6.75 1.69
N VAL A 73 4.40 6.47 0.96
CA VAL A 73 3.24 5.74 1.48
C VAL A 73 3.22 4.34 0.88
N VAL A 74 3.19 3.33 1.74
CA VAL A 74 3.08 1.92 1.32
C VAL A 74 1.65 1.46 1.46
N LEU A 75 1.03 1.10 0.35
CA LEU A 75 -0.33 0.61 0.27
C LEU A 75 -0.29 -0.89 0.01
N SER A 76 -0.18 -1.66 1.09
CA SER A 76 -0.31 -3.11 1.07
C SER A 76 -1.80 -3.47 1.06
N ALA A 77 -2.48 -3.08 -0.01
CA ALA A 77 -3.86 -3.42 -0.29
C ALA A 77 -3.95 -3.92 -1.74
N CYS A 78 -4.64 -5.04 -1.93
CA CYS A 78 -4.85 -5.63 -3.25
C CYS A 78 -5.56 -4.62 -4.16
N ASN A 79 -5.14 -4.51 -5.43
CA ASN A 79 -5.81 -3.69 -6.44
C ASN A 79 -5.71 -2.15 -6.23
N THR A 80 -4.72 -1.68 -5.47
CA THR A 80 -4.51 -0.24 -5.19
C THR A 80 -4.16 0.60 -6.42
N ALA A 81 -3.57 -0.02 -7.44
CA ALA A 81 -3.25 0.61 -8.71
C ALA A 81 -4.25 0.26 -9.83
N ALA A 82 -5.35 -0.43 -9.52
CA ALA A 82 -6.43 -0.55 -10.49
C ALA A 82 -7.16 0.79 -10.60
N GLY A 83 -7.28 1.28 -11.84
CA GLY A 83 -8.14 2.40 -12.15
C GLY A 83 -9.58 2.13 -11.70
N ASP A 84 -10.33 3.20 -11.55
CA ASP A 84 -11.73 3.33 -11.16
C ASP A 84 -12.75 2.71 -12.16
N GLY A 85 -12.43 1.53 -12.71
CA GLY A 85 -13.29 0.79 -13.64
C GLY A 85 -13.30 1.35 -15.06
N ARG A 86 -12.74 2.55 -15.28
CA ARG A 86 -12.46 3.09 -16.62
C ARG A 86 -10.99 2.80 -16.93
N GLY A 87 -10.72 1.65 -17.55
CA GLY A 87 -9.37 1.23 -17.94
C GLY A 87 -8.61 2.38 -18.61
N GLY A 88 -7.63 2.95 -17.89
CA GLY A 88 -6.90 4.14 -18.35
C GLY A 88 -6.19 4.92 -17.25
N GLU A 89 -6.66 4.90 -16.00
CA GLU A 89 -5.96 5.60 -14.92
C GLU A 89 -4.84 4.73 -14.32
N ALA A 90 -3.58 5.17 -14.49
CA ALA A 90 -2.40 4.53 -13.90
C ALA A 90 -2.36 4.65 -12.36
N VAL A 91 -3.12 5.61 -11.81
CA VAL A 91 -3.26 5.89 -10.38
C VAL A 91 -4.71 6.24 -10.12
N SER A 92 -5.35 5.44 -9.28
CA SER A 92 -6.70 5.67 -8.79
C SER A 92 -6.86 7.04 -8.11
N GLY A 93 -8.09 7.57 -8.06
CA GLY A 93 -8.39 8.85 -7.39
C GLY A 93 -7.88 8.94 -5.94
N LEU A 94 -7.88 7.82 -5.22
CA LEU A 94 -7.34 7.73 -3.85
C LEU A 94 -5.81 7.83 -3.81
N GLY A 95 -5.10 7.26 -4.80
CA GLY A 95 -3.66 7.46 -4.94
C GLY A 95 -3.31 8.92 -5.22
N ARG A 96 -4.10 9.61 -6.06
CA ARG A 96 -3.98 11.07 -6.25
C ARG A 96 -4.25 11.85 -4.95
N GLY A 97 -5.20 11.40 -4.13
CA GLY A 97 -5.46 11.97 -2.81
C GLY A 97 -4.25 11.92 -1.87
N PHE A 98 -3.48 10.83 -1.90
CA PHE A 98 -2.24 10.76 -1.11
C PHE A 98 -1.16 11.72 -1.61
N PHE A 99 -1.03 11.92 -2.92
CA PHE A 99 -0.12 12.93 -3.45
C PHE A 99 -0.58 14.35 -3.05
N TYR A 100 -1.88 14.65 -3.18
CA TYR A 100 -2.44 15.94 -2.79
C TYR A 100 -2.23 16.25 -1.29
N SER A 101 -2.33 15.24 -0.44
CA SER A 101 -2.10 15.40 1.01
C SER A 101 -0.62 15.48 1.41
N GLY A 102 0.32 15.38 0.46
CA GLY A 102 1.75 15.67 0.67
C GLY A 102 2.69 14.46 0.64
N SER A 103 2.26 13.31 0.11
CA SER A 103 3.20 12.21 -0.16
C SER A 103 4.03 12.47 -1.43
N ARG A 104 5.31 12.06 -1.43
CA ARG A 104 6.21 12.16 -2.60
C ARG A 104 6.18 10.92 -3.48
N SER A 105 5.96 9.75 -2.88
CA SER A 105 5.88 8.48 -3.60
C SER A 105 4.93 7.48 -2.93
N LEU A 106 4.41 6.56 -3.74
CA LEU A 106 3.50 5.49 -3.32
C LEU A 106 4.04 4.13 -3.79
N LEU A 107 4.05 3.13 -2.91
CA LEU A 107 4.18 1.71 -3.31
C LEU A 107 2.78 1.09 -3.33
N VAL A 108 2.37 0.62 -4.50
CA VAL A 108 1.03 0.10 -4.80
C VAL A 108 1.11 -1.27 -5.49
N THR A 109 -0.03 -1.96 -5.59
CA THR A 109 -0.20 -3.23 -6.32
C THR A 109 -1.30 -3.13 -7.37
N HIS A 110 -1.03 -3.61 -8.58
CA HIS A 110 -1.99 -3.62 -9.69
C HIS A 110 -3.06 -4.71 -9.58
N TRP A 111 -2.79 -5.82 -8.90
CA TRP A 111 -3.71 -6.94 -8.73
C TRP A 111 -3.51 -7.61 -7.36
N PRO A 112 -4.39 -8.53 -6.94
CA PRO A 112 -4.24 -9.26 -5.68
C PRO A 112 -2.93 -10.05 -5.60
N VAL A 113 -2.29 -9.99 -4.44
CA VAL A 113 -1.00 -10.65 -4.17
C VAL A 113 -1.16 -11.79 -3.17
N GLU A 114 -0.36 -12.84 -3.34
CA GLU A 114 -0.29 -13.94 -2.39
C GLU A 114 0.43 -13.49 -1.12
N THR A 115 -0.14 -13.77 0.06
CA THR A 115 0.29 -13.20 1.34
C THR A 115 1.78 -13.39 1.66
N VAL A 116 2.34 -14.58 1.43
CA VAL A 116 3.73 -14.88 1.78
C VAL A 116 4.71 -14.16 0.85
N SER A 117 4.48 -14.21 -0.47
CA SER A 117 5.27 -13.47 -1.45
C SER A 117 5.18 -11.96 -1.21
N ALA A 118 4.00 -11.45 -0.87
CA ALA A 118 3.79 -10.05 -0.57
C ALA A 118 4.58 -9.58 0.64
N GLN A 119 4.57 -10.37 1.72
CA GLN A 119 5.37 -10.10 2.90
C GLN A 119 6.87 -10.12 2.55
N LYS A 120 7.34 -11.16 1.84
CA LYS A 120 8.76 -11.28 1.43
C LYS A 120 9.19 -10.06 0.61
N LEU A 121 8.37 -9.64 -0.34
CA LEU A 121 8.68 -8.50 -1.21
C LEU A 121 8.71 -7.20 -0.40
N VAL A 122 7.64 -6.84 0.31
CA VAL A 122 7.59 -5.56 1.03
C VAL A 122 8.68 -5.47 2.10
N VAL A 123 8.90 -6.54 2.89
CA VAL A 123 9.98 -6.59 3.88
C VAL A 123 11.36 -6.52 3.22
N GLY A 124 11.53 -7.19 2.08
CA GLY A 124 12.76 -7.17 1.30
C GLY A 124 13.13 -5.75 0.84
N VAL A 125 12.17 -4.93 0.41
CA VAL A 125 12.43 -3.53 0.04
C VAL A 125 13.04 -2.74 1.20
N PHE A 126 12.46 -2.83 2.39
CA PHE A 126 12.97 -2.12 3.57
C PHE A 126 14.33 -2.66 4.03
N ASN A 127 14.57 -3.97 3.91
CA ASN A 127 15.87 -4.56 4.19
C ASN A 127 16.95 -4.06 3.23
N GLU A 128 16.66 -3.96 1.93
CA GLU A 128 17.59 -3.42 0.94
C GLU A 128 17.94 -1.96 1.23
N LEU A 129 16.93 -1.13 1.56
CA LEU A 129 17.15 0.27 1.97
C LEU A 129 17.95 0.40 3.28
N GLY A 130 17.72 -0.51 4.24
CA GLY A 130 18.46 -0.52 5.50
C GLY A 130 19.92 -0.97 5.35
N ASN A 131 20.17 -1.93 4.46
CA ASN A 131 21.50 -2.48 4.23
C ASN A 131 22.35 -1.63 3.28
N ALA A 132 21.71 -0.88 2.37
CA ALA A 132 22.38 -0.01 1.42
C ALA A 132 21.69 1.36 1.35
N PRO A 133 21.87 2.24 2.36
CA PRO A 133 21.16 3.52 2.47
C PRO A 133 21.33 4.47 1.28
N GLN A 134 22.34 4.25 0.44
CA GLN A 134 22.64 5.02 -0.76
C GLN A 134 21.79 4.65 -1.97
N ILE A 135 21.08 3.51 -1.95
CA ILE A 135 20.24 3.09 -3.09
C ILE A 135 18.88 3.76 -3.02
N ILE A 136 18.34 4.08 -4.19
CA ILE A 136 17.01 4.66 -4.33
C ILE A 136 15.91 3.62 -4.13
N ARG A 137 14.68 4.06 -3.82
CA ARG A 137 13.52 3.20 -3.55
C ARG A 137 13.21 2.26 -4.74
N ALA A 138 13.36 2.75 -5.96
CA ALA A 138 13.16 1.94 -7.16
C ALA A 138 14.15 0.76 -7.27
N GLU A 139 15.42 0.99 -6.91
CA GLU A 139 16.44 -0.06 -6.93
C GLU A 139 16.22 -1.08 -5.81
N ALA A 140 15.82 -0.63 -4.62
CA ALA A 140 15.42 -1.52 -3.54
C ALA A 140 14.21 -2.40 -3.92
N LEU A 141 13.21 -1.83 -4.60
CA LEU A 141 12.08 -2.59 -5.14
C LEU A 141 12.52 -3.66 -6.14
N ARG A 142 13.36 -3.28 -7.11
CA ARG A 142 13.91 -4.20 -8.12
C ARG A 142 14.68 -5.36 -7.49
N ARG A 143 15.56 -5.08 -6.54
CA ARG A 143 16.34 -6.12 -5.82
C ARG A 143 15.44 -7.06 -5.04
N SER A 144 14.43 -6.52 -4.37
CA SER A 144 13.47 -7.34 -3.64
C SER A 144 12.63 -8.23 -4.55
N MET A 145 12.21 -7.73 -5.71
CA MET A 145 11.53 -8.55 -6.74
C MET A 145 12.43 -9.69 -7.23
N LEU A 146 13.71 -9.39 -7.53
CA LEU A 146 14.67 -10.41 -7.98
C LEU A 146 14.89 -11.50 -6.94
N LYS A 147 14.96 -11.12 -5.66
CA LYS A 147 15.08 -12.07 -4.57
C LYS A 147 13.86 -12.99 -4.51
N VAL A 148 12.65 -12.43 -4.54
CA VAL A 148 11.41 -13.23 -4.55
C VAL A 148 11.35 -14.16 -5.77
N MET A 149 11.71 -13.68 -6.97
CA MET A 149 11.74 -14.49 -8.20
C MET A 149 12.64 -15.72 -8.10
N SER A 150 13.70 -15.66 -7.30
CA SER A 150 14.67 -16.75 -7.13
C SER A 150 14.26 -17.81 -6.09
N GLU A 151 13.16 -17.58 -5.37
CA GLU A 151 12.72 -18.46 -4.29
C GLU A 151 11.57 -19.40 -4.72
N ASP A 152 11.40 -20.48 -3.97
CA ASP A 152 10.23 -21.35 -4.06
C ASP A 152 9.26 -21.04 -2.92
N GLY A 153 7.96 -21.26 -3.19
CA GLY A 153 6.85 -21.10 -2.27
C GLY A 153 6.10 -22.40 -2.01
N GLY A 154 5.24 -22.36 -0.99
CA GLY A 154 4.37 -23.45 -0.58
C GLY A 154 5.02 -24.45 0.40
N GLU A 155 4.17 -25.21 1.09
CA GLU A 155 4.57 -26.17 2.12
C GLU A 155 4.21 -27.61 1.73
N GLY A 156 5.04 -28.57 2.14
CA GLY A 156 4.80 -29.99 1.91
C GLY A 156 4.77 -30.37 0.42
N LYS A 157 3.65 -30.93 -0.04
CA LYS A 157 3.47 -31.43 -1.41
C LYS A 157 3.10 -30.35 -2.43
N LEU A 158 2.67 -29.17 -1.98
CA LEU A 158 2.34 -28.04 -2.84
C LEU A 158 3.53 -27.10 -2.86
N ARG A 159 4.48 -27.36 -3.75
CA ARG A 159 5.60 -26.45 -4.06
C ARG A 159 5.35 -25.76 -5.39
N PHE A 160 5.59 -24.46 -5.42
CA PHE A 160 5.50 -23.66 -6.63
C PHE A 160 6.64 -22.65 -6.65
N SER A 161 7.10 -22.26 -7.84
CA SER A 161 8.16 -21.27 -7.97
C SER A 161 7.59 -19.85 -7.90
N TYR A 162 8.24 -18.97 -7.14
CA TYR A 162 7.91 -17.55 -7.13
C TYR A 162 8.39 -16.80 -8.38
N ALA A 163 9.02 -17.49 -9.35
CA ALA A 163 9.38 -16.93 -10.64
C ALA A 163 8.17 -16.40 -11.43
N HIS A 164 6.96 -16.96 -11.20
CA HIS A 164 5.77 -16.53 -11.91
C HIS A 164 5.42 -15.04 -11.60
N PRO A 165 5.17 -14.19 -12.62
CA PRO A 165 4.93 -12.74 -12.44
C PRO A 165 3.83 -12.36 -11.46
N ILE A 166 2.87 -13.26 -11.20
CA ILE A 166 1.78 -13.04 -10.24
C ILE A 166 2.28 -12.64 -8.84
N PHE A 167 3.49 -13.05 -8.46
CA PHE A 167 4.05 -12.86 -7.12
C PHE A 167 4.85 -11.56 -6.93
N TRP A 168 5.37 -10.97 -8.01
CA TRP A 168 6.32 -9.84 -7.93
C TRP A 168 6.00 -8.69 -8.88
N ALA A 169 5.39 -8.96 -10.04
CA ALA A 169 5.05 -7.94 -11.02
C ALA A 169 3.87 -7.01 -10.66
N PRO A 170 2.97 -7.29 -9.68
CA PRO A 170 1.92 -6.33 -9.36
C PRO A 170 2.46 -5.03 -8.75
N TYR A 171 3.66 -5.06 -8.17
CA TYR A 171 4.19 -3.93 -7.41
C TYR A 171 4.69 -2.81 -8.31
N ALA A 172 4.19 -1.60 -8.08
CA ALA A 172 4.66 -0.39 -8.74
C ALA A 172 5.01 0.68 -7.72
N LEU A 173 6.09 1.41 -8.00
CA LEU A 173 6.44 2.64 -7.31
C LEU A 173 6.01 3.81 -8.18
N VAL A 174 5.18 4.69 -7.63
CA VAL A 174 4.63 5.85 -8.33
C VAL A 174 5.09 7.13 -7.63
N GLY A 175 5.46 8.16 -8.37
CA GLY A 175 5.98 9.42 -7.84
C GLY A 175 7.50 9.49 -7.86
N ASP A 176 8.10 10.21 -6.91
CA ASP A 176 9.55 10.33 -6.82
C ASP A 176 10.20 9.03 -6.32
N GLY A 177 10.78 8.29 -7.26
CA GLY A 177 11.53 7.06 -6.97
C GLY A 177 12.91 7.28 -6.38
N GLY A 178 13.38 8.55 -6.32
CA GLY A 178 14.69 9.01 -5.81
C GLY A 178 14.73 9.20 -4.29
N ASN A 179 15.74 9.93 -3.79
CA ASN A 179 15.99 10.09 -2.34
C ASN A 179 15.08 11.12 -1.68
#